data_AF-A0A146FI25-F1
#
_entry.id   AF-A0A146FI25-F1
#
_cell.length_a   1.000
_cell.length_b   1.000
_cell.length_c   1.000
_cell.angle_alpha   90.00
_cell.angle_beta   90.00
_cell.angle_gamma   90.00
#
_symmetry.space_group_name_H-M   'P 1'
#
loop_
_entity.id
_entity.type
_entity.pdbx_description
1 polymer ?
#
loop_
_entity_poly.entity_id
_entity_poly.type
_entity_poly.pdbx_seq_one_letter_code
_entity_poly.pdbx_strand_id
1 'polypeptide(L)'
;MPCAVPYPRFCRLCCGPEILEQNVDLIELKAYKDVDIDQDPLVFLSCGHFYTASSLDGIMGMSEHYEVESSTGRILGPKLTHRLLESGRPKGCPQCRAPLRDIDRYNRIIKQAFLDEATKKFATHASLKFSHLLEEVEVCEKDIERERSGFVSEWLQESVGTRSADEVKRSVEAYRGRGNRLLSKIKEFTKSVAKSEQPFGRVSEILASATARKASTPASPFQYSKSYIQTGFQSRGHVLALRLTWVLFWNFDTIYSNKRIDPRIKMILAQVVTNQIGGLLSRCEALARDCQKAKFLQQEVESRTYYALFSVLFLSNQEARGSPVEGSTEAKVREKALKELKDCDVICLRHSQILWSLREDIEKARRLVKGGTFYSCVTSEERRQVYQAMAAHFSGTGHWYYCENGHPFAVGECGMPMEESRCPQCEAPVGGLNHEFARGIRRADDMDVEFGGSLSLEADADWDSNGVHGAGTDVTDIAGCSMQQGIVVPPNQKGFHYSFTKLERGSVWCSYHPLIAVFA
;
A
#
# COMPACT_ATOMS: atom_id res chain seq x y z
N MET A 1 -25.68 55.82 -6.41
CA MET A 1 -25.15 54.84 -7.37
C MET A 1 -25.26 53.46 -6.75
N PRO A 2 -25.75 52.43 -7.47
CA PRO A 2 -25.84 51.09 -6.90
C PRO A 2 -24.43 50.55 -6.67
N CYS A 3 -24.14 50.13 -5.44
CA CYS A 3 -22.87 49.49 -5.08
C CYS A 3 -22.72 48.18 -5.88
N ALA A 4 -21.73 48.12 -6.78
CA ALA A 4 -21.44 46.96 -7.62
C ALA A 4 -20.63 45.89 -6.87
N VAL A 5 -21.06 45.51 -5.66
CA VAL A 5 -20.32 44.55 -4.81
C VAL A 5 -21.31 43.52 -4.25
N PRO A 6 -20.95 42.23 -4.16
CA PRO A 6 -21.89 41.16 -3.79
C PRO A 6 -22.57 41.36 -2.44
N TYR A 7 -21.96 42.15 -1.55
CA TYR A 7 -22.54 42.56 -0.27
C TYR A 7 -22.30 44.05 -0.01
N PRO A 8 -23.32 44.81 0.46
CA PRO A 8 -23.18 46.25 0.75
C PRO A 8 -22.07 46.59 1.75
N ARG A 9 -21.80 45.68 2.69
CA ARG A 9 -20.74 45.82 3.72
C ARG A 9 -19.31 45.89 3.17
N PHE A 10 -19.07 45.43 1.95
CA PHE A 10 -17.75 45.45 1.29
C PHE A 10 -17.64 46.53 0.22
N CYS A 11 -18.70 47.34 0.03
CA CYS A 11 -18.66 48.48 -0.88
C CYS A 11 -17.73 49.55 -0.35
N ARG A 12 -16.74 50.00 -1.15
CA ARG A 12 -15.79 51.06 -0.76
C ARG A 12 -16.47 52.33 -0.24
N LEU A 13 -17.68 52.62 -0.71
CA LEU A 13 -18.46 53.80 -0.34
C LEU A 13 -19.29 53.60 0.94
N CYS A 14 -19.50 52.36 1.38
CA CYS A 14 -20.43 52.02 2.46
C CYS A 14 -19.80 51.14 3.56
N CYS A 15 -18.55 50.71 3.41
CA CYS A 15 -17.86 49.88 4.37
C CYS A 15 -17.30 50.71 5.53
N GLY A 16 -17.14 50.07 6.71
CA GLY A 16 -16.49 50.70 7.86
C GLY A 16 -14.99 50.96 7.61
N PRO A 17 -14.37 51.90 8.36
CA PRO A 17 -12.96 52.26 8.20
C PRO A 17 -12.02 51.06 8.38
N GLU A 18 -12.38 50.13 9.26
CA GLU A 18 -11.62 48.88 9.51
C GLU A 18 -11.47 48.01 8.26
N ILE A 19 -12.47 47.99 7.37
CA ILE A 19 -12.45 47.18 6.13
C ILE A 19 -11.56 47.84 5.07
N LEU A 20 -11.46 49.17 5.07
CA LEU A 20 -10.61 49.91 4.13
C LEU A 20 -9.13 49.80 4.46
N GLU A 21 -8.81 49.59 5.73
CA GLU A 21 -7.44 49.42 6.24
C GLU A 21 -6.93 47.98 6.13
N GLN A 22 -7.83 47.02 5.90
CA GLN A 22 -7.45 45.61 5.73
C GLN A 22 -6.48 45.44 4.53
N ASN A 23 -5.36 44.76 4.76
CA ASN A 23 -4.43 44.37 3.70
C ASN A 23 -5.07 43.28 2.84
N VAL A 24 -5.31 43.61 1.57
CA VAL A 24 -5.95 42.71 0.59
C VAL A 24 -4.99 42.27 -0.51
N ASP A 25 -3.93 43.04 -0.73
CA ASP A 25 -2.79 42.66 -1.56
C ASP A 25 -1.67 42.14 -0.65
N LEU A 26 -1.34 40.86 -0.80
CA LEU A 26 -0.33 40.18 0.00
C LEU A 26 1.05 40.17 -0.68
N ILE A 27 1.15 40.62 -1.94
CA ILE A 27 2.40 40.74 -2.68
C ILE A 27 3.04 42.08 -2.35
N GLU A 28 2.27 43.17 -2.50
CA GLU A 28 2.75 44.54 -2.25
C GLU A 28 2.34 45.09 -0.88
N LEU A 29 1.63 44.29 -0.08
CA LEU A 29 1.13 44.64 1.26
C LEU A 29 0.20 45.87 1.27
N LYS A 30 -0.56 46.10 0.19
CA LYS A 30 -1.48 47.23 0.06
C LYS A 30 -2.81 47.01 0.78
N ALA A 31 -3.31 48.07 1.42
CA ALA A 31 -4.63 48.12 2.03
C ALA A 31 -5.74 48.22 0.98
N TYR A 32 -6.96 47.81 1.33
CA TYR A 32 -8.08 47.83 0.39
C TYR A 32 -8.33 49.20 -0.23
N LYS A 33 -8.10 50.29 0.48
CA LYS A 33 -8.23 51.66 -0.06
C LYS A 33 -7.22 52.00 -1.17
N ASP A 34 -6.04 51.36 -1.18
CA ASP A 34 -4.90 51.73 -2.02
C ASP A 34 -4.77 50.84 -3.28
N VAL A 35 -5.68 49.87 -3.45
CA VAL A 35 -5.70 48.94 -4.59
C VAL A 35 -6.58 49.48 -5.72
N ASP A 36 -6.21 49.24 -6.97
CA ASP A 36 -7.09 49.49 -8.13
C ASP A 36 -7.87 48.21 -8.47
N ILE A 37 -9.18 48.22 -8.22
CA ILE A 37 -10.07 47.04 -8.41
C ILE A 37 -10.28 46.74 -9.90
N ASP A 38 -10.21 47.76 -10.75
CA ASP A 38 -10.44 47.59 -12.20
C ASP A 38 -9.25 46.90 -12.88
N GLN A 39 -8.05 47.06 -12.31
CA GLN A 39 -6.82 46.40 -12.77
C GLN A 39 -6.60 45.03 -12.13
N ASP A 40 -6.82 44.91 -10.81
CA ASP A 40 -6.66 43.65 -10.08
C ASP A 40 -7.93 43.34 -9.25
N PRO A 41 -8.84 42.53 -9.80
CA PRO A 41 -10.14 42.30 -9.19
C PRO A 41 -10.01 41.54 -7.87
N LEU A 42 -10.96 41.79 -6.96
CA LEU A 42 -11.02 41.08 -5.68
C LEU A 42 -11.71 39.73 -5.79
N VAL A 43 -11.18 38.75 -5.08
CA VAL A 43 -11.79 37.44 -4.89
C VAL A 43 -12.30 37.35 -3.45
N PHE A 44 -13.61 37.16 -3.32
CA PHE A 44 -14.29 37.01 -2.02
C PHE A 44 -14.36 35.53 -1.65
N LEU A 45 -13.83 35.17 -0.48
CA LEU A 45 -13.80 33.80 0.00
C LEU A 45 -15.05 33.48 0.83
N SER A 46 -15.46 32.21 0.86
CA SER A 46 -16.62 31.76 1.65
C SER A 46 -16.42 31.91 3.16
N CYS A 47 -15.17 32.00 3.63
CA CYS A 47 -14.84 32.30 5.02
C CYS A 47 -14.97 33.80 5.40
N GLY A 48 -15.33 34.67 4.44
CA GLY A 48 -15.54 36.10 4.67
C GLY A 48 -14.32 36.99 4.42
N HIS A 49 -13.12 36.41 4.28
CA HIS A 49 -11.92 37.15 3.86
C HIS A 49 -11.94 37.41 2.35
N PHE A 50 -11.23 38.44 1.90
CA PHE A 50 -11.12 38.79 0.49
C PHE A 50 -9.72 39.34 0.18
N TYR A 51 -9.23 39.06 -1.01
CA TYR A 51 -7.87 39.42 -1.44
C TYR A 51 -7.87 39.74 -2.94
N THR A 52 -6.79 40.35 -3.42
CA THR A 52 -6.59 40.53 -4.86
C THR A 52 -6.41 39.19 -5.59
N ALA A 53 -6.83 39.14 -6.86
CA ALA A 53 -6.69 37.95 -7.68
C ALA A 53 -5.22 37.58 -7.86
N SER A 54 -4.33 38.56 -8.07
CA SER A 54 -2.88 38.34 -8.17
C SER A 54 -2.30 37.67 -6.93
N SER A 55 -2.68 38.13 -5.73
CA SER A 55 -2.21 37.58 -4.46
C SER A 55 -2.61 36.13 -4.29
N LEU A 56 -3.89 35.82 -4.51
CA LEU A 56 -4.38 34.45 -4.38
C LEU A 56 -3.86 33.55 -5.50
N ASP A 57 -3.73 34.04 -6.73
CA ASP A 57 -3.14 33.28 -7.83
C ASP A 57 -1.68 32.90 -7.55
N GLY A 58 -0.92 33.83 -6.98
CA GLY A 58 0.45 33.61 -6.53
C GLY A 58 0.52 32.56 -5.42
N ILE A 59 -0.30 32.70 -4.38
CA ILE A 59 -0.40 31.70 -3.30
C ILE A 59 -0.76 30.34 -3.89
N MET A 60 -1.79 30.28 -4.74
CA MET A 60 -2.28 29.04 -5.35
C MET A 60 -1.31 28.43 -6.37
N GLY A 61 -0.28 29.16 -6.81
CA GLY A 61 0.70 28.66 -7.79
C GLY A 61 0.08 28.47 -9.18
N MET A 62 -0.77 29.40 -9.63
CA MET A 62 -1.54 29.23 -10.86
C MET A 62 -0.67 28.94 -12.11
N SER A 63 0.52 29.54 -12.18
CA SER A 63 1.49 29.32 -13.26
C SER A 63 2.06 27.90 -13.29
N GLU A 64 1.99 27.13 -12.21
CA GLU A 64 2.44 25.73 -12.14
C GLU A 64 1.41 24.79 -12.76
N HIS A 65 0.12 25.10 -12.61
CA HIS A 65 -1.01 24.25 -13.01
C HIS A 65 -1.67 24.64 -14.35
N TYR A 66 -1.50 25.90 -14.77
CA TYR A 66 -2.11 26.46 -15.97
C TYR A 66 -1.06 27.08 -16.90
N GLU A 67 -1.35 27.05 -18.20
CA GLU A 67 -0.62 27.83 -19.19
C GLU A 67 -1.15 29.26 -19.12
N VAL A 68 -0.25 30.19 -18.84
CA VAL A 68 -0.56 31.60 -18.65
C VAL A 68 0.12 32.38 -19.77
N GLU A 69 -0.63 33.26 -20.43
CA GLU A 69 -0.11 34.14 -21.48
C GLU A 69 0.84 35.18 -20.87
N SER A 70 2.09 35.24 -21.36
CA SER A 70 3.17 36.05 -20.77
C SER A 70 2.94 37.56 -20.78
N SER A 71 2.05 38.05 -21.66
CA SER A 71 1.76 39.49 -21.83
C SER A 71 0.53 39.97 -21.08
N THR A 72 -0.43 39.09 -20.76
CA THR A 72 -1.73 39.50 -20.18
C THR A 72 -2.06 38.80 -18.86
N GLY A 73 -1.30 37.78 -18.46
CA GLY A 73 -1.60 36.97 -17.28
C GLY A 73 -2.86 36.10 -17.44
N ARG A 74 -3.42 36.01 -18.66
CA ARG A 74 -4.65 35.26 -18.91
C ARG A 74 -4.37 33.76 -18.97
N ILE A 75 -5.24 32.98 -18.33
CA ILE A 75 -5.20 31.52 -18.36
C ILE A 75 -5.65 31.04 -19.75
N LEU A 76 -4.73 30.41 -20.50
CA LEU A 76 -4.97 29.84 -21.82
C LEU A 76 -5.60 28.45 -21.73
N GLY A 77 -5.15 27.67 -20.76
CA GLY A 77 -5.62 26.32 -20.58
C GLY A 77 -4.93 25.57 -19.44
N PRO A 78 -5.47 24.40 -19.08
CA PRO A 78 -4.82 23.50 -18.13
C PRO A 78 -3.51 22.96 -18.73
N LYS A 79 -2.40 22.99 -17.98
CA LYS A 79 -1.20 22.24 -18.38
C LYS A 79 -1.53 20.74 -18.46
N LEU A 80 -1.13 20.11 -19.57
CA LEU A 80 -1.33 18.68 -19.87
C LEU A 80 -0.37 17.77 -19.10
N THR A 81 0.70 18.31 -18.51
CA THR A 81 1.44 17.59 -17.47
C THR A 81 0.49 17.38 -16.30
N HIS A 82 -0.16 16.22 -16.31
CA HIS A 82 -0.78 15.61 -15.14
C HIS A 82 0.34 15.32 -14.15
N ARG A 83 0.73 16.38 -13.43
CA ARG A 83 1.55 16.30 -12.24
C ARG A 83 0.64 15.82 -11.13
N LEU A 84 0.23 14.56 -11.20
CA LEU A 84 -0.51 13.94 -10.12
C LEU A 84 0.33 14.10 -8.86
N LEU A 85 -0.29 14.54 -7.77
CA LEU A 85 0.34 14.43 -6.46
C LEU A 85 1.51 15.42 -6.23
N GLU A 86 1.50 16.57 -6.95
CA GLU A 86 2.37 17.73 -6.65
C GLU A 86 1.70 18.81 -5.78
N SER A 87 0.42 18.62 -5.48
CA SER A 87 -0.33 19.57 -4.66
C SER A 87 0.00 19.25 -3.20
N GLY A 88 0.86 20.05 -2.56
CA GLY A 88 1.03 20.02 -1.11
C GLY A 88 -0.30 20.25 -0.36
N ARG A 89 -0.25 20.55 0.94
CA ARG A 89 -1.48 20.77 1.75
C ARG A 89 -2.46 21.68 0.99
N PRO A 90 -3.75 21.32 0.86
CA PRO A 90 -4.70 22.09 0.07
C PRO A 90 -4.65 23.54 0.50
N LYS A 91 -4.12 24.39 -0.38
CA LYS A 91 -3.92 25.80 -0.10
C LYS A 91 -5.28 26.42 0.18
N GLY A 92 -5.32 27.22 1.24
CA GLY A 92 -6.55 27.79 1.77
C GLY A 92 -6.42 29.29 1.96
N CYS A 93 -7.41 29.88 2.61
CA CYS A 93 -7.38 31.26 3.02
C CYS A 93 -6.09 31.57 3.81
N PRO A 94 -5.35 32.64 3.47
CA PRO A 94 -4.12 33.03 4.19
C PRO A 94 -4.32 33.24 5.69
N GLN A 95 -5.50 33.74 6.09
CA GLN A 95 -5.78 34.10 7.47
C GLN A 95 -6.35 32.94 8.29
N CYS A 96 -7.36 32.24 7.78
CA CYS A 96 -8.04 31.18 8.54
C CYS A 96 -7.81 29.76 8.01
N ARG A 97 -7.05 29.60 6.92
CA ARG A 97 -6.75 28.33 6.25
C ARG A 97 -7.96 27.57 5.73
N ALA A 98 -9.14 28.20 5.70
CA ALA A 98 -10.34 27.61 5.11
C ALA A 98 -10.10 27.24 3.63
N PRO A 99 -10.52 26.04 3.19
CA PRO A 99 -10.21 25.57 1.83
C PRO A 99 -11.04 26.31 0.78
N LEU A 100 -10.43 26.73 -0.33
CA LEU A 100 -11.09 27.53 -1.37
C LEU A 100 -11.92 26.68 -2.36
N ARG A 101 -12.62 25.65 -1.86
CA ARG A 101 -13.37 24.67 -2.68
C ARG A 101 -14.48 25.29 -3.53
N ASP A 102 -15.04 26.40 -3.04
CA ASP A 102 -16.21 27.05 -3.62
C ASP A 102 -15.86 28.02 -4.75
N ILE A 103 -14.56 28.22 -5.01
CA ILE A 103 -14.06 29.16 -6.01
C ILE A 103 -13.63 28.38 -7.25
N ASP A 104 -14.41 28.49 -8.32
CA ASP A 104 -14.20 27.73 -9.56
C ASP A 104 -12.80 27.89 -10.15
N ARG A 105 -12.20 29.09 -10.02
CA ARG A 105 -10.83 29.39 -10.47
C ARG A 105 -9.79 28.43 -9.87
N TYR A 106 -9.92 28.11 -8.58
CA TYR A 106 -8.95 27.30 -7.82
C TYR A 106 -9.38 25.83 -7.66
N ASN A 107 -10.59 25.51 -8.11
CA ASN A 107 -11.25 24.24 -7.86
C ASN A 107 -10.43 23.04 -8.36
N ARG A 108 -9.75 23.16 -9.52
CA ARG A 108 -8.88 22.10 -10.06
C ARG A 108 -7.72 21.77 -9.12
N ILE A 109 -6.99 22.79 -8.66
CA ILE A 109 -5.82 22.65 -7.78
C ILE A 109 -6.25 22.02 -6.45
N ILE A 110 -7.36 22.49 -5.90
CA ILE A 110 -7.87 22.05 -4.61
C ILE A 110 -8.45 20.64 -4.68
N LYS A 111 -9.23 20.30 -5.71
CA LYS A 111 -9.76 18.94 -5.91
C LYS A 111 -8.64 17.95 -6.19
N GLN A 112 -7.59 18.36 -6.89
CA GLN A 112 -6.40 17.55 -7.08
C GLN A 112 -5.73 17.28 -5.72
N ALA A 113 -5.46 18.31 -4.91
CA ALA A 113 -4.91 18.15 -3.57
C ALA A 113 -5.76 17.21 -2.67
N PHE A 114 -7.09 17.28 -2.74
CA PHE A 114 -7.95 16.35 -1.98
C PHE A 114 -7.91 14.91 -2.49
N LEU A 115 -7.82 14.70 -3.81
CA LEU A 115 -7.63 13.37 -4.39
C LEU A 115 -6.29 12.78 -3.97
N ASP A 116 -5.27 13.62 -3.95
CA ASP A 116 -3.92 13.28 -3.58
C ASP A 116 -3.85 12.87 -2.09
N GLU A 117 -4.44 13.67 -1.20
CA GLU A 117 -4.60 13.36 0.23
C GLU A 117 -5.38 12.07 0.50
N ALA A 118 -6.48 11.85 -0.22
CA ALA A 118 -7.26 10.63 -0.12
C ALA A 118 -6.46 9.40 -0.56
N THR A 119 -5.56 9.56 -1.54
CA THR A 119 -4.74 8.47 -2.10
C THR A 119 -3.72 7.97 -1.08
N LYS A 120 -3.09 8.86 -0.31
CA LYS A 120 -2.19 8.43 0.77
C LYS A 120 -2.94 7.74 1.88
N LYS A 121 -4.01 8.35 2.38
CA LYS A 121 -4.82 7.75 3.46
C LYS A 121 -5.26 6.35 3.07
N PHE A 122 -5.65 6.18 1.80
CA PHE A 122 -5.92 4.88 1.23
C PHE A 122 -4.68 3.96 1.24
N ALA A 123 -3.52 4.41 0.74
CA ALA A 123 -2.31 3.61 0.67
C ALA A 123 -1.79 3.18 2.06
N THR A 124 -1.75 4.09 3.02
CA THR A 124 -1.39 3.83 4.43
C THR A 124 -2.30 2.78 5.04
N HIS A 125 -3.62 2.96 4.90
CA HIS A 125 -4.61 2.02 5.41
C HIS A 125 -4.52 0.65 4.74
N ALA A 126 -4.32 0.62 3.42
CA ALA A 126 -4.15 -0.61 2.67
C ALA A 126 -2.85 -1.34 3.07
N SER A 127 -1.76 -0.62 3.30
CA SER A 127 -0.49 -1.19 3.76
C SER A 127 -0.62 -1.82 5.13
N LEU A 128 -1.19 -1.10 6.10
CA LEU A 128 -1.43 -1.60 7.46
C LEU A 128 -2.28 -2.87 7.46
N LYS A 129 -3.40 -2.86 6.74
CA LYS A 129 -4.27 -4.03 6.60
C LYS A 129 -3.57 -5.20 5.94
N PHE A 130 -2.76 -4.94 4.90
CA PHE A 130 -2.00 -5.97 4.21
C PHE A 130 -0.95 -6.61 5.13
N SER A 131 -0.22 -5.81 5.92
CA SER A 131 0.74 -6.31 6.91
C SER A 131 0.09 -7.25 7.93
N HIS A 132 -1.08 -6.89 8.45
CA HIS A 132 -1.82 -7.74 9.38
C HIS A 132 -2.27 -9.06 8.74
N LEU A 133 -2.75 -9.02 7.50
CA LEU A 133 -3.10 -10.24 6.77
C LEU A 133 -1.89 -11.12 6.48
N LEU A 134 -0.74 -10.52 6.18
CA LEU A 134 0.51 -11.25 5.98
C LEU A 134 0.91 -11.99 7.27
N GLU A 135 0.83 -11.32 8.42
CA GLU A 135 1.08 -11.92 9.74
C GLU A 135 0.11 -13.08 10.03
N GLU A 136 -1.20 -12.90 9.80
CA GLU A 136 -2.18 -13.98 9.96
C GLU A 136 -1.86 -15.21 9.08
N VAL A 137 -1.36 -14.99 7.85
CA VAL A 137 -0.93 -16.07 6.94
C VAL A 137 0.34 -16.75 7.44
N GLU A 138 1.33 -16.00 7.92
CA GLU A 138 2.57 -16.58 8.46
C GLU A 138 2.31 -17.42 9.72
N VAL A 139 1.41 -16.97 10.60
CA VAL A 139 0.97 -17.77 11.76
C VAL A 139 0.27 -19.04 11.29
N CYS A 140 -0.59 -18.94 10.26
CA CYS A 140 -1.23 -20.12 9.67
C CYS A 140 -0.19 -21.11 9.11
N GLU A 141 0.83 -20.63 8.40
CA GLU A 141 1.91 -21.46 7.84
C GLU A 141 2.70 -22.21 8.92
N LYS A 142 3.00 -21.55 10.04
CA LYS A 142 3.71 -22.16 11.18
C LYS A 142 2.86 -23.22 11.90
N ASP A 143 1.56 -23.00 12.01
CA ASP A 143 0.67 -23.89 12.75
C ASP A 143 0.20 -25.11 11.93
N ILE A 144 0.18 -25.01 10.60
CA ILE A 144 -0.53 -25.98 9.75
C ILE A 144 0.02 -27.40 9.85
N GLU A 145 1.32 -27.56 10.10
CA GLU A 145 1.93 -28.89 10.28
C GLU A 145 1.48 -29.56 11.58
N ARG A 146 1.36 -28.79 12.66
CA ARG A 146 0.84 -29.25 13.95
C ARG A 146 -0.63 -29.62 13.84
N GLU A 147 -1.44 -28.75 13.22
CA GLU A 147 -2.87 -29.00 12.97
C GLU A 147 -3.09 -30.25 12.11
N ARG A 148 -2.31 -30.42 11.04
CA ARG A 148 -2.33 -31.63 10.21
C ARG A 148 -2.03 -32.86 11.04
N SER A 149 -0.96 -32.85 11.84
CA SER A 149 -0.55 -34.02 12.63
C SER A 149 -1.63 -34.45 13.62
N GLY A 150 -2.30 -33.50 14.26
CA GLY A 150 -3.48 -33.77 15.09
C GLY A 150 -4.64 -34.38 14.30
N PHE A 151 -4.99 -33.78 13.15
CA PHE A 151 -6.07 -34.26 12.30
C PHE A 151 -5.82 -35.67 11.74
N VAL A 152 -4.61 -35.95 11.28
CA VAL A 152 -4.22 -37.28 10.77
C VAL A 152 -4.30 -38.35 11.86
N SER A 153 -3.90 -38.02 13.09
CA SER A 153 -3.95 -38.96 14.23
C SER A 153 -5.38 -39.31 14.62
N GLU A 154 -6.32 -38.37 14.49
CA GLU A 154 -7.73 -38.59 14.78
C GLU A 154 -8.42 -39.52 13.76
N TRP A 155 -7.97 -39.48 12.51
CA TRP A 155 -8.66 -40.10 11.37
C TRP A 155 -7.88 -41.22 10.67
N LEU A 156 -7.09 -41.97 11.44
CA LEU A 156 -6.45 -43.21 10.97
C LEU A 156 -7.50 -44.28 10.64
N GLN A 157 -7.21 -45.16 9.68
CA GLN A 157 -8.13 -46.21 9.19
C GLN A 157 -8.69 -47.13 10.27
N GLU A 158 -7.99 -47.28 11.38
CA GLU A 158 -8.43 -48.07 12.54
C GLU A 158 -9.69 -47.49 13.20
N SER A 159 -10.04 -46.22 12.97
CA SER A 159 -11.24 -45.55 13.51
C SER A 159 -12.46 -45.54 12.57
N VAL A 160 -12.37 -46.16 11.39
CA VAL A 160 -13.40 -46.07 10.31
C VAL A 160 -14.75 -46.67 10.70
N GLY A 161 -14.77 -47.69 11.57
CA GLY A 161 -15.97 -48.44 11.93
C GLY A 161 -16.95 -47.76 12.89
N THR A 162 -16.55 -46.66 13.54
CA THR A 162 -17.34 -46.02 14.61
C THR A 162 -18.00 -44.71 14.21
N ARG A 163 -17.69 -44.15 13.03
CA ARG A 163 -18.08 -42.77 12.66
C ARG A 163 -18.95 -42.68 11.40
N SER A 164 -20.01 -41.88 11.50
CA SER A 164 -20.98 -41.60 10.44
C SER A 164 -20.39 -40.71 9.32
N ALA A 165 -21.03 -40.72 8.15
CA ALA A 165 -20.61 -39.86 7.03
C ALA A 165 -20.74 -38.35 7.35
N ASP A 166 -21.72 -37.97 8.15
CA ASP A 166 -21.92 -36.58 8.58
C ASP A 166 -20.82 -36.09 9.52
N GLU A 167 -20.32 -36.96 10.41
CA GLU A 167 -19.17 -36.64 11.27
C GLU A 167 -17.90 -36.42 10.46
N VAL A 168 -17.65 -37.24 9.45
CA VAL A 168 -16.51 -37.05 8.53
C VAL A 168 -16.61 -35.69 7.84
N LYS A 169 -17.77 -35.36 7.29
CA LYS A 169 -17.98 -34.09 6.58
C LYS A 169 -17.78 -32.89 7.51
N ARG A 170 -18.39 -32.91 8.70
CA ARG A 170 -18.25 -31.84 9.70
C ARG A 170 -16.80 -31.65 10.13
N SER A 171 -16.05 -32.74 10.34
CA SER A 171 -14.65 -32.64 10.73
C SER A 171 -13.77 -32.06 9.63
N VAL A 172 -13.98 -32.47 8.36
CA VAL A 172 -13.27 -31.87 7.21
C VAL A 172 -13.63 -30.38 7.06
N GLU A 173 -14.88 -30.00 7.25
CA GLU A 173 -15.31 -28.59 7.21
C GLU A 173 -14.70 -27.78 8.36
N ALA A 174 -14.66 -28.32 9.57
CA ALA A 174 -14.04 -27.70 10.73
C ALA A 174 -12.54 -27.50 10.51
N TYR A 175 -11.84 -28.52 10.00
CA TYR A 175 -10.41 -28.47 9.67
C TYR A 175 -10.11 -27.36 8.65
N ARG A 176 -10.95 -27.23 7.62
CA ARG A 176 -10.80 -26.20 6.58
C ARG A 176 -11.27 -24.81 7.04
N GLY A 177 -11.98 -24.71 8.16
CA GLY A 177 -12.67 -23.51 8.60
C GLY A 177 -11.73 -22.32 8.84
N ARG A 178 -10.60 -22.54 9.52
CA ARG A 178 -9.59 -21.48 9.79
C ARG A 178 -9.06 -20.89 8.47
N GLY A 179 -8.57 -21.75 7.58
CA GLY A 179 -8.03 -21.34 6.27
C GLY A 179 -9.07 -20.64 5.39
N ASN A 180 -10.31 -21.15 5.37
CA ASN A 180 -11.40 -20.54 4.60
C ASN A 180 -11.78 -19.14 5.13
N ARG A 181 -11.81 -18.93 6.46
CA ARG A 181 -12.06 -17.61 7.04
C ARG A 181 -10.98 -16.60 6.66
N LEU A 182 -9.72 -17.01 6.72
CA LEU A 182 -8.60 -16.14 6.33
C LEU A 182 -8.61 -15.84 4.83
N LEU A 183 -8.92 -16.83 3.98
CA LEU A 183 -9.17 -16.62 2.54
C LEU A 183 -10.30 -15.60 2.29
N SER A 184 -11.38 -15.65 3.06
CA SER A 184 -12.47 -14.65 2.95
C SER A 184 -11.99 -13.25 3.33
N LYS A 185 -11.25 -13.09 4.42
CA LYS A 185 -10.63 -11.81 4.81
C LYS A 185 -9.73 -11.25 3.70
N ILE A 186 -8.88 -12.08 3.10
CA ILE A 186 -7.99 -11.66 2.00
C ILE A 186 -8.81 -11.25 0.77
N LYS A 187 -9.89 -11.96 0.45
CA LYS A 187 -10.79 -11.59 -0.65
C LYS A 187 -11.50 -10.26 -0.40
N GLU A 188 -11.98 -10.04 0.82
CA GLU A 188 -12.60 -8.77 1.23
C GLU A 188 -11.61 -7.62 1.13
N PHE A 189 -10.39 -7.80 1.63
CA PHE A 189 -9.30 -6.84 1.46
C PHE A 189 -9.05 -6.55 -0.02
N THR A 190 -8.87 -7.59 -0.84
CA THR A 190 -8.59 -7.46 -2.28
C THR A 190 -9.69 -6.70 -3.02
N LYS A 191 -10.96 -6.91 -2.64
CA LYS A 191 -12.10 -6.13 -3.15
C LYS A 191 -12.02 -4.68 -2.70
N SER A 192 -11.72 -4.43 -1.42
CA SER A 192 -11.62 -3.07 -0.86
C SER A 192 -10.50 -2.23 -1.46
N VAL A 193 -9.49 -2.86 -2.07
CA VAL A 193 -8.36 -2.19 -2.74
C VAL A 193 -8.41 -2.28 -4.26
N ALA A 194 -9.54 -2.73 -4.82
CA ALA A 194 -9.73 -2.82 -6.26
C ALA A 194 -9.58 -1.44 -6.93
N LYS A 195 -9.22 -1.43 -8.21
CA LYS A 195 -9.00 -0.18 -8.96
C LYS A 195 -10.20 0.79 -8.91
N SER A 196 -11.42 0.26 -8.87
CA SER A 196 -12.66 1.05 -8.73
C SER A 196 -12.79 1.71 -7.35
N GLU A 197 -12.32 1.05 -6.30
CA GLU A 197 -12.44 1.52 -4.91
C GLU A 197 -11.36 2.54 -4.53
N GLN A 198 -10.29 2.64 -5.31
CA GLN A 198 -9.25 3.65 -5.11
C GLN A 198 -9.81 5.07 -5.36
N PRO A 199 -9.28 6.12 -4.71
CA PRO A 199 -9.84 7.48 -4.80
C PRO A 199 -10.02 7.99 -6.23
N PHE A 200 -9.02 7.82 -7.10
CA PHE A 200 -9.12 8.15 -8.52
C PHE A 200 -10.15 7.28 -9.27
N GLY A 201 -10.25 5.99 -8.93
CA GLY A 201 -11.24 5.07 -9.49
C GLY A 201 -12.67 5.52 -9.18
N ARG A 202 -12.94 5.86 -7.92
CA ARG A 202 -14.24 6.34 -7.48
C ARG A 202 -14.64 7.65 -8.16
N VAL A 203 -13.73 8.62 -8.23
CA VAL A 203 -14.02 9.89 -8.93
C VAL A 203 -14.29 9.67 -10.41
N SER A 204 -13.56 8.76 -11.06
CA SER A 204 -13.85 8.36 -12.44
C SER A 204 -15.24 7.75 -12.59
N GLU A 205 -15.65 6.85 -11.70
CA GLU A 205 -16.97 6.21 -11.77
C GLU A 205 -18.11 7.21 -11.52
N ILE A 206 -17.93 8.14 -10.58
CA ILE A 206 -18.86 9.25 -10.33
C ILE A 206 -18.98 10.11 -11.58
N LEU A 207 -17.87 10.46 -12.22
CA LEU A 207 -17.86 11.26 -13.44
C LEU A 207 -18.53 10.51 -14.60
N ALA A 208 -18.22 9.23 -14.79
CA ALA A 208 -18.86 8.39 -15.80
C ALA A 208 -20.39 8.33 -15.59
N SER A 209 -20.83 8.15 -14.35
CA SER A 209 -22.26 8.11 -13.99
C SER A 209 -22.95 9.46 -14.18
N ALA A 210 -22.28 10.57 -13.86
CA ALA A 210 -22.79 11.93 -14.08
C ALA A 210 -22.93 12.24 -15.59
N THR A 211 -21.94 11.86 -16.37
CA THR A 211 -21.95 12.01 -17.84
C THR A 211 -23.04 11.17 -18.48
N ALA A 212 -23.21 9.91 -18.05
CA ALA A 212 -24.27 9.02 -18.53
C ALA A 212 -25.68 9.60 -18.29
N ARG A 213 -25.91 10.27 -17.17
CA ARG A 213 -27.19 10.95 -16.88
C ARG A 213 -27.44 12.21 -17.70
N LYS A 214 -26.38 12.86 -18.20
CA LYS A 214 -26.48 14.10 -19.01
C LYS A 214 -26.53 13.84 -20.51
N ALA A 215 -26.14 12.66 -20.96
CA ALA A 215 -25.95 12.39 -22.38
C ALA A 215 -27.24 12.01 -23.12
N SER A 216 -27.86 13.02 -23.75
CA SER A 216 -28.44 12.92 -25.10
C SER A 216 -27.37 13.13 -26.20
N THR A 217 -26.08 13.11 -25.85
CA THR A 217 -24.94 13.23 -26.77
C THR A 217 -23.72 12.53 -26.17
N PRO A 218 -22.97 11.71 -26.93
CA PRO A 218 -21.84 10.95 -26.39
C PRO A 218 -20.65 11.90 -26.14
N ALA A 219 -20.49 12.35 -24.90
CA ALA A 219 -19.30 13.07 -24.49
C ALA A 219 -18.11 12.10 -24.44
N SER A 220 -16.99 12.51 -25.05
CA SER A 220 -15.72 11.78 -24.94
C SER A 220 -15.39 11.58 -23.46
N PRO A 221 -15.14 10.34 -22.98
CA PRO A 221 -14.72 10.10 -21.61
C PRO A 221 -13.50 10.97 -21.30
N PHE A 222 -13.45 11.55 -20.10
CA PHE A 222 -12.23 12.15 -19.59
C PHE A 222 -11.14 11.08 -19.58
N GLN A 223 -10.21 11.15 -20.55
CA GLN A 223 -9.11 10.19 -20.70
C GLN A 223 -8.06 10.50 -19.64
N TYR A 224 -8.14 9.83 -18.49
CA TYR A 224 -7.00 9.69 -17.60
C TYR A 224 -6.34 8.33 -17.86
N SER A 225 -5.01 8.24 -17.74
CA SER A 225 -4.35 6.95 -17.94
C SER A 225 -4.69 6.00 -16.79
N LYS A 226 -5.27 4.84 -17.13
CA LYS A 226 -5.51 3.73 -16.20
C LYS A 226 -4.21 3.17 -15.57
N SER A 227 -3.05 3.57 -16.07
CA SER A 227 -1.75 3.27 -15.46
C SER A 227 -1.54 4.00 -14.12
N TYR A 228 -2.21 5.12 -13.89
CA TYR A 228 -2.03 5.93 -12.67
C TYR A 228 -2.80 5.40 -11.42
N ILE A 229 -3.71 4.43 -11.59
CA ILE A 229 -4.61 3.92 -10.50
C ILE A 229 -4.08 2.62 -9.87
N GLN A 230 -2.77 2.44 -9.73
CA GLN A 230 -2.25 1.12 -9.30
C GLN A 230 -1.19 1.24 -8.23
N THR A 231 -1.65 1.34 -6.99
CA THR A 231 -0.83 1.08 -5.78
C THR A 231 -0.32 -0.37 -5.68
N GLY A 232 -0.79 -1.28 -6.55
CA GLY A 232 -0.40 -2.69 -6.58
C GLY A 232 -1.03 -3.55 -5.47
N PHE A 233 -1.75 -2.96 -4.51
CA PHE A 233 -2.35 -3.70 -3.38
C PHE A 233 -3.34 -4.78 -3.83
N GLN A 234 -4.09 -4.56 -4.92
CA GLN A 234 -4.97 -5.59 -5.48
C GLN A 234 -4.17 -6.83 -5.94
N SER A 235 -3.08 -6.63 -6.69
CA SER A 235 -2.21 -7.73 -7.12
C SER A 235 -1.56 -8.44 -5.93
N ARG A 236 -1.09 -7.69 -4.93
CA ARG A 236 -0.55 -8.25 -3.68
C ARG A 236 -1.59 -9.10 -2.93
N GLY A 237 -2.83 -8.63 -2.84
CA GLY A 237 -3.94 -9.40 -2.24
C GLY A 237 -4.22 -10.70 -3.00
N HIS A 238 -4.19 -10.66 -4.33
CA HIS A 238 -4.32 -11.87 -5.15
C HIS A 238 -3.17 -12.87 -4.93
N VAL A 239 -1.91 -12.40 -4.90
CA VAL A 239 -0.76 -13.28 -4.63
C VAL A 239 -0.82 -13.86 -3.21
N LEU A 240 -1.19 -13.06 -2.20
CA LEU A 240 -1.36 -13.56 -0.83
C LEU A 240 -2.44 -14.64 -0.74
N ALA A 241 -3.53 -14.50 -1.50
CA ALA A 241 -4.54 -15.55 -1.62
C ALA A 241 -3.99 -16.83 -2.29
N LEU A 242 -3.14 -16.69 -3.32
CA LEU A 242 -2.47 -17.84 -3.95
C LEU A 242 -1.53 -18.55 -2.96
N ARG A 243 -0.73 -17.79 -2.20
CA ARG A 243 0.14 -18.29 -1.13
C ARG A 243 -0.62 -19.13 -0.11
N LEU A 244 -1.66 -18.56 0.48
CA LEU A 244 -2.47 -19.27 1.47
C LEU A 244 -3.16 -20.50 0.84
N THR A 245 -3.66 -20.39 -0.39
CA THR A 245 -4.30 -21.53 -1.07
C THR A 245 -3.31 -22.66 -1.31
N TRP A 246 -2.07 -22.34 -1.71
CA TRP A 246 -1.00 -23.32 -1.88
C TRP A 246 -0.72 -24.05 -0.56
N VAL A 247 -0.53 -23.31 0.53
CA VAL A 247 -0.27 -23.85 1.86
C VAL A 247 -1.38 -24.84 2.28
N LEU A 248 -2.64 -24.45 2.13
CA LEU A 248 -3.79 -25.29 2.46
C LEU A 248 -3.86 -26.54 1.57
N PHE A 249 -3.68 -26.40 0.27
CA PHE A 249 -3.85 -27.51 -0.67
C PHE A 249 -2.68 -28.49 -0.64
N TRP A 250 -1.45 -28.00 -0.45
CA TRP A 250 -0.29 -28.86 -0.23
C TRP A 250 -0.44 -29.67 1.06
N ASN A 251 -1.06 -29.06 2.08
CA ASN A 251 -1.40 -29.79 3.28
C ASN A 251 -2.43 -30.89 3.01
N PHE A 252 -3.49 -30.58 2.25
CA PHE A 252 -4.47 -31.60 1.82
C PHE A 252 -3.81 -32.72 1.01
N ASP A 253 -2.87 -32.38 0.14
CA ASP A 253 -2.09 -33.35 -0.62
C ASP A 253 -1.35 -34.33 0.28
N THR A 254 -0.69 -33.82 1.31
CA THR A 254 -0.04 -34.69 2.30
C THR A 254 -1.03 -35.62 3.00
N ILE A 255 -2.25 -35.14 3.28
CA ILE A 255 -3.31 -35.94 3.94
C ILE A 255 -3.85 -37.02 2.99
N TYR A 256 -4.31 -36.67 1.79
CA TYR A 256 -4.92 -37.66 0.90
C TYR A 256 -3.91 -38.64 0.29
N SER A 257 -2.63 -38.26 0.20
CA SER A 257 -1.54 -39.15 -0.20
C SER A 257 -1.15 -40.15 0.90
N ASN A 258 -1.54 -39.91 2.15
CA ASN A 258 -1.27 -40.84 3.25
C ASN A 258 -2.18 -42.08 3.15
N LYS A 259 -1.58 -43.25 2.90
CA LYS A 259 -2.30 -44.52 2.75
C LYS A 259 -3.15 -44.89 3.97
N ARG A 260 -2.76 -44.49 5.18
CA ARG A 260 -3.38 -44.88 6.46
C ARG A 260 -4.61 -44.08 6.87
N ILE A 261 -4.99 -43.03 6.14
CA ILE A 261 -6.15 -42.19 6.49
C ILE A 261 -7.46 -42.78 5.99
N ASP A 262 -8.56 -42.46 6.67
CA ASP A 262 -9.94 -42.77 6.23
C ASP A 262 -10.15 -42.41 4.75
N PRO A 263 -10.50 -43.39 3.88
CA PRO A 263 -10.70 -43.17 2.45
C PRO A 263 -11.74 -42.08 2.11
N ARG A 264 -12.77 -41.89 2.96
CA ARG A 264 -13.81 -40.87 2.75
C ARG A 264 -13.23 -39.46 2.85
N ILE A 265 -12.31 -39.23 3.78
CA ILE A 265 -11.60 -37.96 3.93
C ILE A 265 -10.72 -37.68 2.71
N LYS A 266 -9.99 -38.70 2.24
CA LYS A 266 -9.16 -38.57 1.03
C LYS A 266 -9.99 -38.12 -0.15
N MET A 267 -11.13 -38.77 -0.37
CA MET A 267 -12.04 -38.45 -1.47
C MET A 267 -12.56 -37.00 -1.36
N ILE A 268 -13.02 -36.57 -0.17
CA ILE A 268 -13.55 -35.21 0.02
C ILE A 268 -12.46 -34.16 -0.25
N LEU A 269 -11.27 -34.32 0.34
CA LEU A 269 -10.17 -33.36 0.19
C LEU A 269 -9.65 -33.33 -1.26
N ALA A 270 -9.47 -34.49 -1.89
CA ALA A 270 -9.05 -34.57 -3.28
C ALA A 270 -10.06 -33.87 -4.22
N GLN A 271 -11.37 -34.05 -3.97
CA GLN A 271 -12.42 -33.39 -4.75
C GLN A 271 -12.42 -31.87 -4.58
N VAL A 272 -12.17 -31.37 -3.36
CA VAL A 272 -12.04 -29.94 -3.08
C VAL A 272 -10.92 -29.30 -3.91
N VAL A 273 -9.78 -29.99 -4.02
CA VAL A 273 -8.64 -29.54 -4.84
C VAL A 273 -9.00 -29.57 -6.32
N THR A 274 -9.55 -30.68 -6.83
CA THR A 274 -9.95 -30.79 -8.25
C THR A 274 -10.89 -29.65 -8.66
N ASN A 275 -11.89 -29.33 -7.83
CA ASN A 275 -12.89 -28.32 -8.15
C ASN A 275 -12.32 -26.90 -8.31
N GLN A 276 -11.12 -26.65 -7.79
CA GLN A 276 -10.52 -25.31 -7.76
C GLN A 276 -9.24 -25.20 -8.58
N ILE A 277 -8.50 -26.29 -8.78
CA ILE A 277 -7.14 -26.26 -9.34
C ILE A 277 -7.07 -25.64 -10.75
N GLY A 278 -8.01 -25.97 -11.64
CA GLY A 278 -8.07 -25.37 -12.99
C GLY A 278 -8.34 -23.86 -12.96
N GLY A 279 -9.20 -23.42 -12.03
CA GLY A 279 -9.45 -22.00 -11.78
C GLY A 279 -8.24 -21.28 -11.19
N LEU A 280 -7.43 -21.95 -10.37
CA LEU A 280 -6.20 -21.38 -9.82
C LEU A 280 -5.11 -21.21 -10.88
N LEU A 281 -4.91 -22.22 -11.74
CA LEU A 281 -3.94 -22.16 -12.82
C LEU A 281 -4.23 -20.99 -13.77
N SER A 282 -5.48 -20.88 -14.24
CA SER A 282 -5.91 -19.77 -15.12
C SER A 282 -5.78 -18.40 -14.45
N ARG A 283 -6.06 -18.28 -13.14
CA ARG A 283 -5.85 -17.05 -12.38
C ARG A 283 -4.37 -16.67 -12.25
N CYS A 284 -3.48 -17.63 -12.02
CA CYS A 284 -2.04 -17.37 -11.95
C CYS A 284 -1.53 -16.79 -13.27
N GLU A 285 -1.93 -17.37 -14.41
CA GLU A 285 -1.54 -16.86 -15.72
C GLU A 285 -2.11 -15.47 -16.02
N ALA A 286 -3.38 -15.22 -15.67
CA ALA A 286 -4.00 -13.91 -15.83
C ALA A 286 -3.29 -12.85 -14.98
N LEU A 287 -3.03 -13.16 -13.71
CA LEU A 287 -2.35 -12.27 -12.78
C LEU A 287 -0.91 -11.98 -13.23
N ALA A 288 -0.17 -12.99 -13.70
CA ALA A 288 1.18 -12.80 -14.25
C ALA A 288 1.18 -11.83 -15.44
N ARG A 289 0.25 -11.99 -16.40
CA ARG A 289 0.12 -11.07 -17.55
C ARG A 289 -0.26 -9.66 -17.12
N ASP A 290 -1.16 -9.52 -16.18
CA ASP A 290 -1.60 -8.20 -15.69
C ASP A 290 -0.48 -7.49 -14.92
N CYS A 291 0.28 -8.23 -14.10
CA CYS A 291 1.46 -7.71 -13.39
C CYS A 291 2.58 -7.34 -14.37
N GLN A 292 2.81 -8.14 -15.41
CA GLN A 292 3.78 -7.84 -16.47
C GLN A 292 3.46 -6.53 -17.19
N LYS A 293 2.19 -6.31 -17.54
CA LYS A 293 1.72 -5.07 -18.16
C LYS A 293 1.86 -3.87 -17.24
N ALA A 294 1.60 -4.07 -15.95
CA ALA A 294 1.68 -3.03 -14.92
C ALA A 294 3.08 -2.84 -14.32
N LYS A 295 4.08 -3.62 -14.76
CA LYS A 295 5.47 -3.60 -14.25
C LYS A 295 5.62 -3.95 -12.77
N PHE A 296 4.70 -4.77 -12.23
CA PHE A 296 4.80 -5.34 -10.88
C PHE A 296 5.63 -6.63 -10.90
N LEU A 297 6.95 -6.49 -10.95
CA LEU A 297 7.88 -7.60 -11.19
C LEU A 297 7.79 -8.70 -10.13
N GLN A 298 7.75 -8.32 -8.84
CA GLN A 298 7.63 -9.29 -7.75
C GLN A 298 6.35 -10.12 -7.88
N GLN A 299 5.20 -9.48 -8.05
CA GLN A 299 3.92 -10.18 -8.17
C GLN A 299 3.84 -11.02 -9.44
N GLU A 300 4.48 -10.60 -10.53
CA GLU A 300 4.61 -11.42 -11.74
C GLU A 300 5.36 -12.72 -11.45
N VAL A 301 6.55 -12.63 -10.84
CA VAL A 301 7.38 -13.80 -10.50
C VAL A 301 6.65 -14.72 -9.53
N GLU A 302 6.08 -14.18 -8.45
CA GLU A 302 5.31 -14.96 -7.48
C GLU A 302 4.16 -15.72 -8.16
N SER A 303 3.40 -15.06 -9.05
CA SER A 303 2.28 -15.67 -9.77
C SER A 303 2.72 -16.83 -10.67
N ARG A 304 3.84 -16.67 -11.40
CA ARG A 304 4.41 -17.73 -12.24
C ARG A 304 4.96 -18.89 -11.41
N THR A 305 5.58 -18.59 -10.27
CA THR A 305 6.03 -19.62 -9.31
C THR A 305 4.86 -20.42 -8.77
N TYR A 306 3.77 -19.76 -8.34
CA TYR A 306 2.56 -20.46 -7.91
C TYR A 306 1.89 -21.26 -9.04
N TYR A 307 1.94 -20.78 -10.28
CA TYR A 307 1.48 -21.58 -11.43
C TYR A 307 2.23 -22.91 -11.52
N ALA A 308 3.56 -22.88 -11.40
CA ALA A 308 4.37 -24.09 -11.42
C ALA A 308 4.05 -25.03 -10.26
N LEU A 309 3.89 -24.49 -9.05
CA LEU A 309 3.50 -25.25 -7.85
C LEU A 309 2.13 -25.92 -8.01
N PHE A 310 1.10 -25.15 -8.41
CA PHE A 310 -0.24 -25.70 -8.65
C PHE A 310 -0.28 -26.71 -9.80
N SER A 311 0.62 -26.60 -10.78
CA SER A 311 0.75 -27.59 -11.85
C SER A 311 1.22 -28.95 -11.32
N VAL A 312 2.13 -28.98 -10.34
CA VAL A 312 2.54 -30.22 -9.69
C VAL A 312 1.42 -30.80 -8.82
N LEU A 313 0.75 -29.94 -8.05
CA LEU A 313 -0.39 -30.36 -7.24
C LEU A 313 -1.52 -30.94 -8.10
N PHE A 314 -1.78 -30.38 -9.28
CA PHE A 314 -2.73 -30.94 -10.25
C PHE A 314 -2.38 -32.39 -10.60
N LEU A 315 -1.11 -32.69 -10.89
CA LEU A 315 -0.65 -34.04 -11.22
C LEU A 315 -0.80 -34.99 -10.01
N SER A 316 -0.34 -34.56 -8.84
CA SER A 316 -0.45 -35.34 -7.60
C SER A 316 -1.92 -35.66 -7.24
N ASN A 317 -2.82 -34.70 -7.41
CA ASN A 317 -4.24 -34.88 -7.15
C ASN A 317 -4.90 -35.89 -8.12
N GLN A 318 -4.49 -35.92 -9.38
CA GLN A 318 -4.98 -36.90 -10.36
C GLN A 318 -4.51 -38.32 -10.03
N GLU A 319 -3.24 -38.46 -9.63
CA GLU A 319 -2.68 -39.74 -9.17
C GLU A 319 -3.42 -40.26 -7.92
N ALA A 320 -3.63 -39.40 -6.92
CA ALA A 320 -4.35 -39.76 -5.69
C ALA A 320 -5.81 -40.20 -5.92
N ARG A 321 -6.42 -39.76 -7.03
CA ARG A 321 -7.78 -40.16 -7.44
C ARG A 321 -7.81 -41.44 -8.30
N GLY A 322 -6.65 -42.04 -8.58
CA GLY A 322 -6.56 -43.23 -9.43
C GLY A 322 -6.81 -42.94 -10.91
N SER A 323 -6.68 -41.69 -11.33
CA SER A 323 -6.78 -41.26 -12.74
C SER A 323 -5.46 -40.60 -13.17
N PRO A 324 -4.32 -41.32 -13.13
CA PRO A 324 -3.02 -40.75 -13.44
C PRO A 324 -3.03 -40.16 -14.85
N VAL A 325 -2.46 -38.96 -14.97
CA VAL A 325 -2.34 -38.28 -16.25
C VAL A 325 -1.41 -39.09 -17.15
N GLU A 326 -1.76 -39.21 -18.43
CA GLU A 326 -0.91 -39.88 -19.41
C GLU A 326 0.50 -39.26 -19.42
N GLY A 327 1.55 -40.10 -19.45
CA GLY A 327 2.93 -39.63 -19.31
C GLY A 327 3.34 -38.53 -20.32
N SER A 328 2.77 -38.57 -21.54
CA SER A 328 2.99 -37.53 -22.56
C SER A 328 2.41 -36.16 -22.17
N THR A 329 1.27 -36.16 -21.49
CA THR A 329 0.59 -34.95 -21.00
C THR A 329 1.22 -34.46 -19.70
N GLU A 330 1.60 -35.37 -18.80
CA GLU A 330 2.37 -35.03 -17.60
C GLU A 330 3.69 -34.33 -17.96
N ALA A 331 4.45 -34.89 -18.90
CA ALA A 331 5.70 -34.30 -19.36
C ALA A 331 5.51 -32.87 -19.90
N LYS A 332 4.45 -32.62 -20.68
CA LYS A 332 4.11 -31.28 -21.18
C LYS A 332 3.76 -30.30 -20.06
N VAL A 333 3.03 -30.74 -19.04
CA VAL A 333 2.69 -29.91 -17.87
C VAL A 333 3.96 -29.52 -17.12
N ARG A 334 4.85 -30.49 -16.84
CA ARG A 334 6.13 -30.23 -16.16
C ARG A 334 7.05 -29.35 -17.00
N GLU A 335 7.13 -29.58 -18.30
CA GLU A 335 7.93 -28.76 -19.23
C GLU A 335 7.47 -27.30 -19.22
N LYS A 336 6.15 -27.06 -19.31
CA LYS A 336 5.59 -25.70 -19.23
C LYS A 336 5.92 -25.04 -17.89
N ALA A 337 5.73 -25.76 -16.77
CA ALA A 337 6.06 -25.24 -15.44
C ALA A 337 7.56 -24.88 -15.32
N LEU A 338 8.46 -25.73 -15.85
CA LEU A 338 9.90 -25.44 -15.87
C LEU A 338 10.26 -24.25 -16.75
N LYS A 339 9.53 -24.04 -17.87
CA LYS A 339 9.70 -22.85 -18.71
C LYS A 339 9.32 -21.58 -17.97
N GLU A 340 8.17 -21.56 -17.29
CA GLU A 340 7.75 -20.41 -16.47
C GLU A 340 8.78 -20.07 -15.39
N LEU A 341 9.33 -21.08 -14.71
CA LEU A 341 10.38 -20.87 -13.69
C LEU A 341 11.71 -20.37 -14.29
N LYS A 342 12.06 -20.79 -15.51
CA LYS A 342 13.24 -20.24 -16.22
C LYS A 342 13.03 -18.78 -16.58
N ASP A 343 11.83 -18.41 -17.03
CA ASP A 343 11.49 -17.01 -17.31
C ASP A 343 11.56 -16.17 -16.03
N CYS A 344 11.14 -16.71 -14.88
CA CYS A 344 11.35 -16.09 -13.56
C CYS A 344 12.83 -15.86 -13.24
N ASP A 345 13.72 -16.83 -13.49
CA ASP A 345 15.16 -16.66 -13.26
C ASP A 345 15.72 -15.48 -14.06
N VAL A 346 15.30 -15.34 -15.33
CA VAL A 346 15.72 -14.23 -16.19
C VAL A 346 15.30 -12.89 -15.60
N ILE A 347 14.08 -12.79 -15.05
CA ILE A 347 13.60 -11.58 -14.37
C ILE A 347 14.42 -11.32 -13.08
N CYS A 348 14.63 -12.34 -12.25
CA CYS A 348 15.43 -12.23 -11.01
C CYS A 348 16.92 -11.94 -11.25
N LEU A 349 17.47 -12.33 -12.40
CA LEU A 349 18.85 -12.01 -12.80
C LEU A 349 18.97 -10.56 -13.24
N ARG A 350 17.98 -10.05 -13.99
CA ARG A 350 17.93 -8.64 -14.39
C ARG A 350 17.66 -7.71 -13.20
N HIS A 351 16.90 -8.20 -12.23
CA HIS A 351 16.44 -7.43 -11.08
C HIS A 351 16.83 -8.07 -9.75
N SER A 352 18.14 -8.28 -9.57
CA SER A 352 18.65 -9.02 -8.42
C SER A 352 18.51 -8.28 -7.10
N GLN A 353 18.44 -6.94 -7.10
CA GLN A 353 18.41 -6.18 -5.84
C GLN A 353 17.05 -6.31 -5.14
N ILE A 354 15.97 -6.45 -5.89
CA ILE A 354 14.61 -6.58 -5.31
C ILE A 354 14.21 -8.04 -5.16
N LEU A 355 14.56 -8.87 -6.15
CA LEU A 355 13.98 -10.21 -6.30
C LEU A 355 14.88 -11.32 -5.76
N TRP A 356 15.96 -11.00 -5.05
CA TRP A 356 16.87 -12.01 -4.50
C TRP A 356 16.15 -12.99 -3.57
N SER A 357 15.22 -12.50 -2.74
CA SER A 357 14.44 -13.31 -1.81
C SER A 357 13.57 -14.36 -2.50
N LEU A 358 13.20 -14.15 -3.76
CA LEU A 358 12.38 -15.08 -4.54
C LEU A 358 13.19 -16.21 -5.20
N ARG A 359 14.52 -16.11 -5.23
CA ARG A 359 15.36 -17.13 -5.87
C ARG A 359 15.25 -18.48 -5.17
N GLU A 360 15.18 -18.46 -3.83
CA GLU A 360 14.96 -19.67 -3.05
C GLU A 360 13.57 -20.28 -3.31
N ASP A 361 12.54 -19.43 -3.41
CA ASP A 361 11.17 -19.84 -3.74
C ASP A 361 11.10 -20.53 -5.12
N ILE A 362 11.74 -19.93 -6.13
CA ILE A 362 11.81 -20.47 -7.49
C ILE A 362 12.54 -21.82 -7.51
N GLU A 363 13.66 -21.93 -6.80
CA GLU A 363 14.43 -23.17 -6.75
C GLU A 363 13.69 -24.29 -6.00
N LYS A 364 12.99 -23.97 -4.90
CA LYS A 364 12.09 -24.92 -4.22
C LYS A 364 10.98 -25.40 -5.15
N ALA A 365 10.33 -24.49 -5.88
CA ALA A 365 9.34 -24.85 -6.88
C ALA A 365 9.93 -25.72 -7.99
N ARG A 366 11.13 -25.41 -8.47
CA ARG A 366 11.83 -26.19 -9.51
C ARG A 366 12.12 -27.62 -9.07
N ARG A 367 12.60 -27.80 -7.83
CA ARG A 367 12.85 -29.14 -7.26
C ARG A 367 11.57 -29.96 -7.20
N LEU A 368 10.47 -29.33 -6.78
CA LEU A 368 9.16 -29.98 -6.74
C LEU A 368 8.68 -30.39 -8.15
N VAL A 369 8.80 -29.51 -9.14
CA VAL A 369 8.45 -29.82 -10.55
C VAL A 369 9.30 -30.94 -11.13
N LYS A 370 10.55 -31.08 -10.70
CA LYS A 370 11.45 -32.19 -11.10
C LYS A 370 11.19 -33.52 -10.38
N GLY A 371 10.17 -33.60 -9.51
CA GLY A 371 9.81 -34.82 -8.79
C GLY A 371 10.31 -34.89 -7.35
N GLY A 372 10.76 -33.78 -6.77
CA GLY A 372 11.01 -33.70 -5.33
C GLY A 372 9.73 -33.94 -4.53
N THR A 373 9.86 -34.55 -3.35
CA THR A 373 8.71 -34.91 -2.48
C THR A 373 8.52 -33.95 -1.30
N PHE A 374 9.48 -33.05 -1.08
CA PHE A 374 9.48 -32.13 0.05
C PHE A 374 9.40 -30.67 -0.42
N TYR A 375 8.39 -29.96 0.07
CA TYR A 375 8.25 -28.52 -0.07
C TYR A 375 8.04 -27.90 1.31
N SER A 376 8.90 -26.97 1.69
CA SER A 376 8.73 -26.13 2.88
C SER A 376 8.45 -24.68 2.47
N CYS A 377 7.55 -24.02 3.20
CA CYS A 377 7.23 -22.62 2.95
C CYS A 377 8.41 -21.71 3.36
N VAL A 378 8.64 -20.64 2.60
CA VAL A 378 9.59 -19.59 2.98
C VAL A 378 8.86 -18.54 3.80
N THR A 379 9.23 -18.42 5.07
CA THR A 379 8.77 -17.33 5.94
C THR A 379 9.32 -16.02 5.42
N SER A 380 8.49 -14.99 5.26
CA SER A 380 8.92 -13.73 4.65
C SER A 380 8.88 -12.60 5.65
N GLU A 381 9.55 -12.82 6.78
CA GLU A 381 9.75 -11.85 7.86
C GLU A 381 10.26 -10.49 7.32
N GLU A 382 11.16 -10.54 6.34
CA GLU A 382 11.67 -9.35 5.64
C GLU A 382 10.56 -8.56 4.91
N ARG A 383 9.61 -9.26 4.28
CA ARG A 383 8.46 -8.62 3.60
C ARG A 383 7.55 -7.93 4.61
N ARG A 384 7.31 -8.58 5.75
CA ARG A 384 6.51 -8.03 6.85
C ARG A 384 7.17 -6.77 7.43
N GLN A 385 8.48 -6.81 7.68
CA GLN A 385 9.24 -5.66 8.15
C GLN A 385 9.19 -4.50 7.16
N VAL A 386 9.30 -4.77 5.84
CA VAL A 386 9.14 -3.72 4.82
C VAL A 386 7.75 -3.11 4.87
N TYR A 387 6.66 -3.89 4.92
CA TYR A 387 5.31 -3.30 4.96
C TYR A 387 4.97 -2.60 6.28
N GLN A 388 5.54 -3.05 7.40
CA GLN A 388 5.44 -2.38 8.70
C GLN A 388 6.29 -1.10 8.75
N ALA A 389 7.50 -1.12 8.21
CA ALA A 389 8.34 0.06 8.08
C ALA A 389 7.73 1.08 7.11
N MET A 390 7.17 0.61 5.98
CA MET A 390 6.34 1.45 5.11
C MET A 390 5.19 2.05 5.93
N ALA A 391 4.43 1.26 6.71
CA ALA A 391 3.39 1.76 7.62
C ALA A 391 3.88 2.80 8.65
N ALA A 392 5.07 2.62 9.20
CA ALA A 392 5.69 3.56 10.15
C ALA A 392 6.21 4.82 9.47
N HIS A 393 6.69 4.74 8.23
CA HIS A 393 7.08 5.88 7.41
C HIS A 393 5.88 6.59 6.77
N PHE A 394 4.75 5.88 6.60
CA PHE A 394 3.44 6.48 6.33
C PHE A 394 2.93 7.31 7.53
N SER A 395 3.56 7.20 8.70
CA SER A 395 3.31 8.05 9.89
C SER A 395 4.42 9.05 10.22
N GLY A 396 5.49 9.13 9.42
CA GLY A 396 6.62 10.06 9.60
C GLY A 396 6.71 11.13 8.52
N THR A 397 7.50 12.17 8.77
CA THR A 397 7.71 13.38 7.92
C THR A 397 8.52 13.14 6.63
N GLY A 398 8.52 11.92 6.10
CA GLY A 398 9.31 11.55 4.93
C GLY A 398 8.71 12.11 3.65
N HIS A 399 9.56 12.46 2.68
CA HIS A 399 9.11 12.98 1.40
C HIS A 399 8.84 11.87 0.38
N TRP A 400 7.69 11.83 -0.29
CA TRP A 400 7.34 10.75 -1.19
C TRP A 400 7.57 11.09 -2.66
N TYR A 401 7.65 10.05 -3.47
CA TYR A 401 8.05 10.09 -4.87
C TYR A 401 7.43 8.94 -5.66
N TYR A 402 7.30 9.10 -6.97
CA TYR A 402 6.99 8.04 -7.92
C TYR A 402 8.20 7.78 -8.81
N CYS A 403 8.51 6.50 -9.02
CA CYS A 403 9.47 6.13 -10.06
C CYS A 403 8.86 6.33 -11.46
N GLU A 404 9.67 6.22 -12.51
CA GLU A 404 9.22 6.40 -13.90
C GLU A 404 8.08 5.45 -14.31
N ASN A 405 7.96 4.30 -13.62
CA ASN A 405 6.91 3.29 -13.82
C ASN A 405 5.66 3.52 -12.94
N GLY A 406 5.64 4.58 -12.11
CA GLY A 406 4.49 4.96 -11.29
C GLY A 406 4.38 4.26 -9.93
N HIS A 407 5.45 3.62 -9.44
CA HIS A 407 5.49 3.01 -8.10
C HIS A 407 5.81 4.06 -7.03
N PRO A 408 5.02 4.16 -5.94
CA PRO A 408 5.29 5.09 -4.84
C PRO A 408 6.48 4.62 -3.96
N PHE A 409 7.34 5.55 -3.55
CA PHE A 409 8.43 5.35 -2.59
C PHE A 409 8.66 6.61 -1.73
N ALA A 410 9.36 6.49 -0.60
CA ALA A 410 9.65 7.61 0.32
C ALA A 410 11.17 7.86 0.48
N VAL A 411 11.56 9.12 0.70
CA VAL A 411 12.92 9.60 1.01
C VAL A 411 12.91 10.16 2.44
N GLY A 412 13.94 9.85 3.23
CA GLY A 412 14.05 10.15 4.67
C GLY A 412 14.19 11.63 5.05
N GLU A 413 14.64 11.89 6.29
CA GLU A 413 14.45 13.12 7.09
C GLU A 413 14.79 14.48 6.45
N CYS A 414 15.60 14.55 5.38
CA CYS A 414 15.94 15.80 4.71
C CYS A 414 15.00 16.16 3.54
N GLY A 415 14.15 15.23 3.10
CA GLY A 415 13.09 15.49 2.13
C GLY A 415 13.50 15.72 0.68
N MET A 416 14.81 15.75 0.41
CA MET A 416 15.39 15.90 -0.91
C MET A 416 16.42 14.79 -1.13
N PRO A 417 16.56 14.29 -2.37
CA PRO A 417 17.50 13.22 -2.65
C PRO A 417 18.93 13.71 -2.52
N MET A 418 19.66 13.11 -1.58
CA MET A 418 21.11 13.31 -1.41
C MET A 418 21.91 12.07 -1.81
N GLU A 419 21.21 10.98 -2.11
CA GLU A 419 21.76 9.71 -2.54
C GLU A 419 20.88 9.10 -3.64
N GLU A 420 21.52 8.49 -4.65
CA GLU A 420 20.83 7.70 -5.66
C GLU A 420 20.50 6.30 -5.13
N SER A 421 19.30 5.81 -5.43
CA SER A 421 18.83 4.48 -5.05
C SER A 421 17.99 3.84 -6.17
N ARG A 422 17.37 2.68 -5.92
CA ARG A 422 16.52 1.96 -6.90
C ARG A 422 15.13 1.68 -6.36
N CYS A 423 14.11 1.84 -7.22
CA CYS A 423 12.71 1.61 -6.85
C CYS A 423 12.52 0.15 -6.38
N PRO A 424 11.98 -0.11 -5.19
CA PRO A 424 11.85 -1.46 -4.64
C PRO A 424 10.78 -2.33 -5.32
N GLN A 425 10.15 -1.86 -6.40
CA GLN A 425 9.20 -2.64 -7.21
C GLN A 425 9.66 -2.91 -8.64
N CYS A 426 10.52 -2.07 -9.22
CA CYS A 426 10.91 -2.17 -10.64
C CYS A 426 12.35 -1.79 -10.97
N GLU A 427 13.16 -1.42 -9.96
CA GLU A 427 14.55 -0.97 -10.07
C GLU A 427 14.81 0.27 -10.92
N ALA A 428 13.77 0.94 -11.41
CA ALA A 428 13.90 2.27 -11.99
C ALA A 428 14.71 3.17 -11.04
N PRO A 429 15.59 4.04 -11.56
CA PRO A 429 16.38 4.94 -10.74
C PRO A 429 15.46 5.81 -9.87
N VAL A 430 15.75 5.86 -8.58
CA VAL A 430 15.06 6.69 -7.58
C VAL A 430 16.09 7.48 -6.77
N GLY A 431 15.67 8.48 -6.00
CA GLY A 431 16.62 9.37 -5.30
C GLY A 431 17.32 10.36 -6.26
N GLY A 432 18.62 10.57 -6.07
CA GLY A 432 19.37 11.63 -6.77
C GLY A 432 20.52 12.21 -5.93
N LEU A 433 21.37 13.05 -6.52
CA LEU A 433 22.55 13.64 -5.86
C LEU A 433 22.39 15.15 -5.76
N ASN A 434 22.90 15.76 -4.69
CA ASN A 434 22.92 17.21 -4.50
C ASN A 434 21.53 17.88 -4.66
N HIS A 435 20.47 17.22 -4.17
CA HIS A 435 19.07 17.66 -4.31
C HIS A 435 18.52 17.65 -5.74
N GLU A 436 19.24 17.08 -6.71
CA GLU A 436 18.75 16.85 -8.07
C GLU A 436 18.25 15.41 -8.24
N PHE A 437 17.03 15.25 -8.75
CA PHE A 437 16.42 13.95 -8.97
C PHE A 437 17.10 13.17 -10.09
N ALA A 438 17.27 11.86 -9.90
CA ALA A 438 17.59 10.97 -11.00
C ALA A 438 16.48 11.01 -12.08
N ARG A 439 16.86 10.79 -13.34
CA ARG A 439 15.98 10.97 -14.50
C ARG A 439 14.71 10.12 -14.39
N GLY A 440 13.55 10.74 -14.61
CA GLY A 440 12.25 10.05 -14.68
C GLY A 440 11.51 9.94 -13.35
N ILE A 441 12.12 10.37 -12.24
CA ILE A 441 11.45 10.49 -10.94
C ILE A 441 10.46 11.64 -10.97
N ARG A 442 9.30 11.43 -10.34
CA ARG A 442 8.36 12.48 -10.01
C ARG A 442 8.28 12.61 -8.50
N ARG A 443 8.37 13.83 -7.99
CA ARG A 443 8.05 14.10 -6.58
C ARG A 443 6.58 13.79 -6.34
N ALA A 444 6.32 13.17 -5.20
CA ALA A 444 5.00 12.96 -4.66
C ALA A 444 4.88 13.94 -3.47
N ASP A 445 4.98 15.24 -3.80
CA ASP A 445 4.84 16.38 -2.85
C ASP A 445 3.52 16.34 -2.10
N ASP A 446 2.62 15.49 -2.56
CA ASP A 446 1.42 15.17 -1.86
C ASP A 446 1.71 14.65 -0.46
N MET A 447 2.63 13.71 -0.21
CA MET A 447 2.64 12.89 1.01
C MET A 447 3.36 13.45 2.25
N ASP A 448 3.85 14.69 2.20
CA ASP A 448 5.01 15.09 3.00
C ASP A 448 4.70 16.14 4.08
N VAL A 449 3.44 16.54 4.26
CA VAL A 449 3.10 17.74 5.05
C VAL A 449 2.04 17.47 6.11
N GLU A 450 2.44 16.70 7.14
CA GLU A 450 1.87 16.79 8.48
C GLU A 450 2.97 16.44 9.51
N PHE A 451 3.06 17.18 10.63
CA PHE A 451 4.01 17.06 11.76
C PHE A 451 5.21 18.01 11.87
N GLY A 452 5.21 19.15 11.17
CA GLY A 452 6.01 20.32 11.54
C GLY A 452 5.28 21.25 12.51
N GLY A 453 4.94 20.79 13.72
CA GLY A 453 4.48 21.68 14.80
C GLY A 453 3.29 21.18 15.61
N SER A 454 3.58 20.54 16.73
CA SER A 454 2.74 20.64 17.93
C SER A 454 3.66 20.75 19.14
N LEU A 455 3.82 22.00 19.57
CA LEU A 455 4.27 22.38 20.90
C LEU A 455 3.43 21.63 21.96
N SER A 456 4.14 21.18 22.98
CA SER A 456 3.65 20.85 24.32
C SER A 456 2.54 21.81 24.78
N LEU A 457 1.33 21.31 25.00
CA LEU A 457 0.38 21.90 25.95
C LEU A 457 -0.45 20.78 26.57
N GLU A 458 -0.68 20.99 27.86
CA GLU A 458 -1.07 20.05 28.89
C GLU A 458 -2.50 19.53 28.73
N ALA A 459 -2.73 18.34 29.28
CA ALA A 459 -4.02 17.70 29.34
C ALA A 459 -4.85 18.31 30.47
N ASP A 460 -5.77 19.22 30.12
CA ASP A 460 -6.92 19.57 30.96
C ASP A 460 -8.17 18.93 30.35
N ALA A 461 -8.53 17.76 30.88
CA ALA A 461 -9.82 17.13 30.63
C ALA A 461 -10.65 17.20 31.92
N ASP A 462 -11.41 18.27 32.01
CA ASP A 462 -12.54 18.43 32.94
C ASP A 462 -13.75 17.71 32.32
N TRP A 463 -14.15 16.59 32.90
CA TRP A 463 -15.46 15.98 32.61
C TRP A 463 -16.11 15.53 33.91
N ASP A 464 -17.07 16.34 34.33
CA ASP A 464 -17.91 16.17 35.50
C ASP A 464 -18.71 14.86 35.51
N SER A 465 -18.79 14.34 36.73
CA SER A 465 -19.50 13.15 37.17
C SER A 465 -21.01 13.32 37.32
N ASN A 466 -21.75 12.22 37.10
CA ASN A 466 -23.00 11.86 37.77
C ASN A 466 -23.16 10.35 37.58
N GLY A 467 -23.24 9.46 38.56
CA GLY A 467 -23.25 9.52 40.02
C GLY A 467 -23.47 8.08 40.52
N VAL A 468 -23.61 7.94 41.84
CA VAL A 468 -24.13 6.77 42.59
C VAL A 468 -23.09 5.78 43.16
N HIS A 469 -22.70 6.14 44.39
CA HIS A 469 -22.52 5.32 45.61
C HIS A 469 -21.52 4.15 45.67
N GLY A 470 -20.61 4.26 46.64
CA GLY A 470 -20.48 3.21 47.65
C GLY A 470 -19.09 2.89 48.17
N ALA A 471 -18.74 3.55 49.29
CA ALA A 471 -17.93 3.04 50.41
C ALA A 471 -16.42 2.76 50.24
N GLY A 472 -15.62 3.55 50.98
CA GLY A 472 -14.49 3.15 51.84
C GLY A 472 -13.29 2.45 51.19
N THR A 473 -12.03 2.79 51.47
CA THR A 473 -11.40 3.20 52.73
C THR A 473 -9.97 3.68 52.46
N ASP A 474 -9.56 4.69 53.22
CA ASP A 474 -8.22 5.03 53.73
C ASP A 474 -6.96 5.12 52.85
N VAL A 475 -6.45 6.35 52.89
CA VAL A 475 -5.15 6.88 52.52
C VAL A 475 -4.12 6.56 53.60
N THR A 476 -2.91 6.18 53.19
CA THR A 476 -1.60 6.42 53.86
C THR A 476 -0.54 5.92 52.87
N ASP A 477 0.62 6.52 52.63
CA ASP A 477 1.24 7.78 53.01
C ASP A 477 2.60 7.83 52.25
N ILE A 478 3.16 9.03 52.09
CA ILE A 478 4.62 9.31 52.06
C ILE A 478 5.44 9.05 50.77
N ALA A 479 5.72 10.18 50.10
CA ALA A 479 7.03 10.75 49.75
C ALA A 479 8.04 10.03 48.82
N GLY A 480 8.49 10.80 47.82
CA GLY A 480 9.88 11.31 47.83
C GLY A 480 10.91 10.71 46.87
N CYS A 481 11.36 11.55 45.94
CA CYS A 481 12.70 11.60 45.30
C CYS A 481 13.16 10.54 44.27
N SER A 482 13.25 11.01 43.02
CA SER A 482 14.43 11.02 42.13
C SER A 482 15.59 10.06 42.42
N MET A 483 15.93 9.20 41.44
CA MET A 483 17.28 9.14 40.84
C MET A 483 17.36 8.16 39.65
N GLN A 484 18.23 8.53 38.71
CA GLN A 484 18.68 7.80 37.53
C GLN A 484 19.36 6.46 37.86
N GLN A 485 19.04 5.37 37.15
CA GLN A 485 19.90 4.20 36.87
C GLN A 485 19.42 3.60 35.52
N GLY A 486 20.22 3.33 34.50
CA GLY A 486 21.56 2.74 34.50
C GLY A 486 21.44 1.22 34.38
N ILE A 487 21.06 0.69 33.21
CA ILE A 487 20.93 -0.77 33.01
C ILE A 487 22.32 -1.37 32.75
N VAL A 488 22.72 -2.26 33.68
CA VAL A 488 23.92 -3.09 33.66
C VAL A 488 23.64 -4.39 32.88
N VAL A 489 24.54 -4.78 31.98
CA VAL A 489 24.54 -6.08 31.28
C VAL A 489 25.50 -7.05 32.00
N PRO A 490 25.12 -8.31 32.29
CA PRO A 490 26.04 -9.31 32.83
C PRO A 490 26.78 -10.10 31.73
N PRO A 491 28.03 -10.56 31.96
CA PRO A 491 28.86 -11.21 30.93
C PRO A 491 28.84 -12.76 30.96
N ASN A 492 29.17 -13.33 29.80
CA ASN A 492 29.66 -14.69 29.49
C ASN A 492 28.69 -15.89 29.45
N GLN A 493 28.52 -16.48 28.25
CA GLN A 493 29.11 -17.79 27.89
C GLN A 493 29.00 -18.11 26.38
N LYS A 494 30.18 -18.31 25.75
CA LYS A 494 30.59 -19.28 24.69
C LYS A 494 29.49 -19.89 23.81
N GLY A 495 29.54 -19.94 22.48
CA GLY A 495 30.57 -19.69 21.48
C GLY A 495 30.27 -20.56 20.25
N PHE A 496 30.37 -20.03 19.02
CA PHE A 496 30.64 -20.80 17.81
C PHE A 496 31.38 -19.88 16.83
N HIS A 497 32.64 -20.25 16.56
CA HIS A 497 33.52 -19.60 15.60
C HIS A 497 33.09 -19.94 14.17
N TYR A 498 32.95 -18.92 13.31
CA TYR A 498 33.27 -19.04 11.91
C TYR A 498 34.29 -17.96 11.53
N SER A 499 35.44 -18.42 11.09
CA SER A 499 36.59 -17.63 10.68
C SER A 499 36.34 -17.01 9.31
N PHE A 500 36.37 -15.68 9.22
CA PHE A 500 36.61 -14.99 7.95
C PHE A 500 37.98 -14.31 8.01
N THR A 501 38.82 -14.72 7.07
CA THR A 501 40.16 -14.21 6.84
C THR A 501 40.15 -12.71 6.54
N LYS A 502 41.00 -12.03 7.28
CA LYS A 502 41.36 -10.61 7.26
C LYS A 502 41.90 -10.21 5.88
N LEU A 503 41.30 -9.18 5.26
CA LEU A 503 41.99 -8.30 4.32
C LEU A 503 41.93 -6.91 4.93
N GLU A 504 43.12 -6.39 5.21
CA GLU A 504 43.38 -5.26 6.08
C GLU A 504 43.62 -3.98 5.25
N ARG A 505 43.11 -2.86 5.77
CA ARG A 505 43.58 -1.45 5.67
C ARG A 505 42.90 -0.49 4.69
N GLY A 506 42.32 0.54 5.31
CA GLY A 506 41.93 1.82 4.71
C GLY A 506 41.11 2.67 5.68
N SER A 507 41.69 3.05 6.83
CA SER A 507 41.05 3.81 7.90
C SER A 507 40.80 5.28 7.49
N VAL A 508 39.56 5.78 7.65
CA VAL A 508 39.28 7.20 7.88
C VAL A 508 38.22 7.30 8.97
N TRP A 509 38.52 8.09 10.01
CA TRP A 509 37.67 8.39 11.15
C TRP A 509 36.49 9.27 10.74
N CYS A 510 35.27 8.97 11.21
CA CYS A 510 34.23 9.99 11.38
C CYS A 510 33.21 9.57 12.44
N SER A 511 33.27 10.28 13.57
CA SER A 511 32.18 10.99 14.25
C SER A 511 30.73 10.52 14.02
N TYR A 512 30.02 10.31 15.14
CA TYR A 512 28.56 10.29 15.30
C TYR A 512 27.75 10.78 14.09
N HIS A 513 27.07 9.86 13.40
CA HIS A 513 26.01 10.12 12.42
C HIS A 513 24.83 9.17 12.69
N PRO A 514 23.56 9.62 12.58
CA PRO A 514 22.39 8.77 12.74
C PRO A 514 22.28 7.77 11.58
N LEU A 515 21.95 6.53 11.94
CA LEU A 515 21.88 5.34 11.11
C LEU A 515 20.77 5.43 10.05
N ILE A 516 21.14 5.22 8.78
CA ILE A 516 20.23 4.93 7.68
C ILE A 516 19.97 3.42 7.69
N ALA A 517 18.70 3.00 7.74
CA ALA A 517 18.31 1.64 7.41
C ALA A 517 18.29 1.48 5.88
N VAL A 518 19.45 1.16 5.31
CA VAL A 518 19.58 0.71 3.92
C VAL A 518 19.28 -0.79 3.91
N PHE A 519 18.12 -1.19 3.38
CA PHE A 519 17.87 -2.60 3.09
C PHE A 519 18.70 -2.99 1.85
N ALA A 520 19.73 -3.82 2.08
CA ALA A 520 20.63 -4.37 1.08
C ALA A 520 20.08 -5.63 0.40
#